data_AF-A0A533VDU8-F1
#
_entry.id   AF-A0A533VDU8-F1
#
_cell.length_a   1.000
_cell.length_b   1.000
_cell.length_c   1.000
_cell.angle_alpha   90.00
_cell.angle_beta   90.00
_cell.angle_gamma   90.00
#
_symmetry.space_group_name_H-M   'P 1'
#
loop_
_entity.id
_entity.type
_entity.pdbx_description
1 polymer ?
#
loop_
_entity_poly.entity_id
_entity_poly.type
_entity_poly.pdbx_seq_one_letter_code
_entity_poly.pdbx_strand_id
1 'polypeptide(L)'
;MHNMTAVNNKYQENLKHAAEFLIKGGTLLSEPCKKCNGIQMKKDNEITCIICGNKTTIEETNSTKNIGVSMIPDNGMSEKIVKRVRELIMNNGSDKNLVEEELRLRVIDNYIKILEKIKYLN
;
A
#
# COMPACT_ATOMS: atom_id res chain seq x y z
N MET A 1 -30.69 6.40 -12.59
CA MET A 1 -29.86 7.45 -11.95
C MET A 1 -29.11 6.77 -10.80
N HIS A 2 -27.79 6.61 -10.70
CA HIS A 2 -26.60 7.06 -11.44
C HIS A 2 -25.47 6.02 -11.23
N ASN A 3 -24.74 5.70 -12.31
CA ASN A 3 -23.34 5.23 -12.42
C ASN A 3 -22.70 4.39 -11.28
N MET A 4 -22.76 3.05 -11.41
CA MET A 4 -21.80 2.10 -10.78
C MET A 4 -20.65 1.68 -11.72
N THR A 5 -20.58 2.20 -12.95
CA THR A 5 -19.63 1.75 -13.99
C THR A 5 -18.32 2.53 -14.06
N ALA A 6 -18.22 3.71 -13.42
CA ALA A 6 -17.06 4.59 -13.58
C ALA A 6 -15.83 4.19 -12.73
N VAL A 7 -16.04 3.61 -11.55
CA VAL A 7 -14.93 3.25 -10.63
C VAL A 7 -14.15 2.03 -11.13
N ASN A 8 -14.81 1.11 -11.84
CA ASN A 8 -14.18 -0.10 -12.36
C ASN A 8 -13.27 0.16 -13.58
N ASN A 9 -13.51 1.27 -14.29
CA ASN A 9 -12.80 1.58 -15.53
C ASN A 9 -11.34 2.00 -15.28
N LYS A 10 -11.10 2.92 -14.35
CA LYS A 10 -9.75 3.46 -14.07
C LYS A 10 -8.75 2.40 -13.58
N TYR A 11 -9.19 1.45 -12.76
CA TYR A 11 -8.33 0.36 -12.30
C TYR A 11 -7.95 -0.59 -13.45
N GLN A 12 -8.89 -0.90 -14.34
CA GLN A 12 -8.62 -1.71 -15.53
C GLN A 12 -7.71 -0.99 -16.53
N GLU A 13 -7.88 0.32 -16.73
CA GLU A 13 -6.97 1.12 -17.54
C GLU A 13 -5.54 1.09 -16.98
N ASN A 14 -5.39 1.27 -15.67
CA ASN A 14 -4.09 1.20 -15.00
C ASN A 14 -3.43 -0.19 -15.14
N LEU A 15 -4.21 -1.27 -15.02
CA LEU A 15 -3.72 -2.64 -15.22
C LEU A 15 -3.30 -2.90 -16.67
N LYS A 16 -4.08 -2.42 -17.65
CA LYS A 16 -3.72 -2.52 -19.07
C LYS A 16 -2.41 -1.78 -19.35
N HIS A 17 -2.29 -0.56 -18.83
CA HIS A 17 -1.06 0.22 -18.93
C HIS A 17 0.13 -0.51 -18.28
N ALA A 18 -0.09 -1.17 -17.16
CA ALA A 18 0.93 -1.96 -16.48
C ALA A 18 1.38 -3.17 -17.31
N ALA A 19 0.43 -3.91 -17.88
CA ALA A 19 0.74 -5.02 -18.77
C ALA A 19 1.54 -4.55 -20.01
N GLU A 20 1.17 -3.41 -20.61
CA GLU A 20 1.92 -2.82 -21.72
C GLU A 20 3.35 -2.43 -21.33
N PHE A 21 3.57 -1.90 -20.12
CA PHE A 21 4.90 -1.59 -19.60
C PHE A 21 5.78 -2.86 -19.52
N LEU A 22 5.22 -3.97 -19.01
CA LEU A 22 5.92 -5.25 -18.90
C LEU A 22 6.24 -5.85 -20.26
N ILE A 23 5.29 -5.83 -21.20
CA ILE A 23 5.49 -6.32 -22.57
C ILE A 23 6.59 -5.53 -23.28
N LYS A 24 6.72 -4.23 -23.01
CA LYS A 24 7.78 -3.38 -23.55
C LYS A 24 9.13 -3.50 -22.81
N GLY A 25 9.31 -4.51 -21.97
CA GLY A 25 10.56 -4.77 -21.24
C GLY A 25 10.72 -4.02 -19.92
N GLY A 26 9.64 -3.43 -19.38
CA GLY A 26 9.62 -2.91 -18.02
C GLY A 26 9.58 -4.03 -16.96
N THR A 27 9.88 -3.68 -15.71
CA THR A 27 9.83 -4.61 -14.57
C THR A 27 8.98 -4.07 -13.42
N LEU A 28 8.48 -4.96 -12.58
CA LEU A 28 7.85 -4.58 -11.30
C LEU A 28 8.94 -4.39 -10.24
N LEU A 29 8.81 -3.34 -9.43
CA LEU A 29 9.69 -3.10 -8.29
C LEU A 29 9.06 -3.67 -7.01
N SER A 30 9.89 -4.25 -6.16
CA SER A 30 9.52 -4.71 -4.81
C SER A 30 9.19 -3.55 -3.87
N GLU A 31 9.81 -2.39 -4.09
CA GLU A 31 9.59 -1.21 -3.27
C GLU A 31 8.20 -0.61 -3.52
N PRO A 32 7.41 -0.35 -2.46
CA PRO A 32 6.09 0.24 -2.61
C PRO A 32 6.18 1.74 -2.89
N CYS A 33 5.20 2.26 -3.64
CA CYS A 33 5.09 3.68 -3.94
C CYS A 33 5.01 4.52 -2.66
N LYS A 34 5.93 5.50 -2.50
CA LYS A 34 5.98 6.40 -1.34
C LYS A 34 4.71 7.22 -1.09
N LYS A 35 3.84 7.39 -2.10
CA LYS A 35 2.59 8.18 -1.97
C LYS A 35 1.37 7.36 -1.57
N CYS A 36 1.27 6.12 -2.03
CA CYS A 36 0.04 5.31 -1.88
C CYS A 36 0.29 3.85 -1.48
N ASN A 37 1.54 3.45 -1.27
CA ASN A 37 2.00 2.09 -1.03
C ASN A 37 1.62 1.06 -2.12
N GLY A 38 1.22 1.53 -3.31
CA GLY A 38 0.93 0.66 -4.46
C GLY A 38 2.19 0.14 -5.16
N ILE A 39 2.02 -0.90 -5.97
CA ILE A 39 3.09 -1.52 -6.76
C ILE A 39 3.64 -0.51 -7.77
N GLN A 40 4.96 -0.52 -7.95
CA GLN A 40 5.68 0.32 -8.90
C GLN A 40 6.22 -0.48 -10.08
N MET A 41 6.38 0.18 -11.21
CA MET A 41 6.98 -0.37 -12.42
C MET A 41 8.14 0.52 -12.84
N LYS A 42 9.23 -0.07 -13.32
CA LYS A 42 10.36 0.64 -13.89
C LYS A 42 10.54 0.24 -15.33
N LYS A 43 10.71 1.22 -16.21
CA LYS A 43 11.19 1.01 -17.58
C LYS A 43 12.19 2.11 -17.89
N ASP A 44 13.34 1.73 -18.42
CA ASP A 44 14.45 2.65 -18.63
C ASP A 44 14.78 3.37 -17.30
N ASN A 45 14.69 4.70 -17.28
CA ASN A 45 14.94 5.51 -16.09
C ASN A 45 13.65 6.11 -15.48
N GLU A 46 12.46 5.66 -15.92
CA GLU A 46 11.17 6.10 -15.37
C GLU A 46 10.57 5.03 -14.46
N ILE A 47 10.21 5.42 -13.23
CA ILE A 47 9.41 4.63 -12.30
C ILE A 47 7.99 5.20 -12.27
N THR A 48 6.97 4.35 -12.47
CA THR A 48 5.54 4.71 -12.39
C THR A 48 4.77 3.79 -11.44
N CYS A 49 3.89 4.33 -10.60
CA CYS A 49 2.99 3.53 -9.76
C CYS A 49 1.71 3.13 -10.50
N ILE A 50 1.33 1.85 -10.41
CA ILE A 50 0.12 1.30 -11.04
C ILE A 50 -1.16 1.88 -10.42
N ILE A 51 -1.14 2.16 -9.12
CA ILE A 51 -2.36 2.54 -8.38
C ILE A 51 -2.64 4.04 -8.49
N CYS A 52 -1.65 4.88 -8.21
CA CYS A 52 -1.84 6.34 -8.18
C CYS A 52 -1.26 7.09 -9.38
N GLY A 53 -0.54 6.41 -10.28
CA GLY A 53 0.07 7.03 -11.46
C GLY A 53 1.29 7.92 -11.16
N ASN A 54 1.81 7.91 -9.92
CA ASN A 54 2.97 8.73 -9.57
C ASN A 54 4.20 8.32 -10.36
N LYS A 55 4.85 9.28 -11.02
CA LYS A 55 6.06 9.10 -11.82
C LYS A 55 7.29 9.66 -11.13
N THR A 56 8.45 9.03 -11.33
CA THR A 56 9.75 9.50 -10.83
C THR A 56 10.84 9.08 -11.81
N THR A 57 11.67 10.03 -12.23
CA THR A 57 12.81 9.75 -13.11
C THR A 57 14.05 9.55 -12.26
N ILE A 58 14.81 8.48 -12.50
CA ILE A 58 16.10 8.23 -11.87
C ILE A 58 17.16 8.93 -12.71
N GLU A 59 17.71 10.02 -12.20
CA GLU A 59 18.94 10.60 -12.75
C GLU A 59 20.11 9.72 -12.32
N GLU A 60 20.88 9.20 -13.29
CA GLU A 60 22.09 8.41 -13.04
C GLU A 60 23.17 9.27 -12.41
N THR A 61 23.12 9.41 -11.09
CA THR A 61 24.24 9.96 -10.33
C THR A 61 25.08 8.79 -9.82
N ASN A 62 26.24 8.60 -10.45
CA ASN A 62 27.32 7.78 -9.92
C ASN A 62 27.67 8.28 -8.50
N SER A 63 27.19 7.58 -7.48
CA SER A 63 27.68 7.75 -6.12
C SER A 63 27.59 6.44 -5.37
N THR A 64 28.69 5.70 -5.41
CA THR A 64 29.18 4.92 -4.28
C THR A 64 29.04 5.74 -2.99
N LYS A 65 28.06 5.42 -2.16
CA LYS A 65 28.04 5.82 -0.75
C LYS A 65 27.66 4.62 0.12
N ASN A 66 28.71 4.05 0.69
CA ASN A 66 28.84 3.49 2.03
C ASN A 66 27.70 2.61 2.56
N ILE A 67 28.06 1.34 2.78
CA ILE A 67 27.46 0.45 3.76
C ILE A 67 27.51 1.16 5.12
N GLY A 68 26.39 1.76 5.51
CA GLY A 68 26.11 2.20 6.86
C GLY A 68 24.84 1.51 7.30
N VAL A 69 24.96 0.38 8.00
CA VAL A 69 23.86 -0.15 8.80
C VAL A 69 23.60 0.86 9.91
N SER A 70 22.54 1.65 9.79
CA SER A 70 21.90 2.32 10.91
C SER A 70 20.52 2.84 10.49
N MET A 71 19.51 2.25 11.13
CA MET A 71 18.10 2.65 11.20
C MET A 71 17.32 2.67 9.88
N ILE A 72 16.68 1.53 9.58
CA ILE A 72 15.41 1.53 8.84
C ILE A 72 14.48 2.49 9.62
N PRO A 73 13.99 3.59 9.02
CA PRO A 73 12.95 4.36 9.67
C PRO A 73 11.74 3.42 9.76
N ASP A 74 11.36 3.04 10.98
CA ASP A 74 10.06 2.42 11.25
C ASP A 74 9.01 3.28 10.55
N ASN A 75 8.48 2.78 9.44
CA ASN A 75 7.70 3.54 8.48
C ASN A 75 6.29 3.82 9.01
N GLY A 76 6.13 4.10 10.31
CA GLY A 76 4.88 4.49 10.99
C GLY A 76 3.66 3.60 10.68
N MET A 77 3.86 2.44 10.06
CA MET A 77 2.79 1.63 9.48
C MET A 77 2.17 0.80 10.59
N SER A 78 3.01 0.20 11.43
CA SER A 78 2.63 -0.39 12.70
C SER A 78 1.87 0.63 13.55
N GLU A 79 2.36 1.86 13.65
CA GLU A 79 1.72 2.92 14.44
C GLU A 79 0.35 3.35 13.88
N LYS A 80 0.21 3.49 12.55
CA LYS A 80 -1.06 3.77 11.88
C LYS A 80 -2.08 2.64 12.06
N ILE A 81 -1.64 1.38 11.96
CA ILE A 81 -2.51 0.22 12.19
C ILE A 81 -2.93 0.16 13.67
N VAL A 82 -2.00 0.38 14.61
CA VAL A 82 -2.30 0.45 16.05
C VAL A 82 -3.28 1.58 16.36
N LYS A 83 -3.13 2.75 15.73
CA LYS A 83 -4.07 3.86 15.87
C LYS A 83 -5.47 3.46 15.38
N ARG A 84 -5.56 2.82 14.23
CA ARG A 84 -6.84 2.37 13.67
C ARG A 84 -7.53 1.32 14.53
N VAL A 85 -6.77 0.38 15.11
CA VAL A 85 -7.29 -0.61 16.07
C VAL A 85 -7.85 0.08 17.31
N ARG A 86 -7.14 1.08 17.87
CA ARG A 86 -7.63 1.87 19.01
C ARG A 86 -8.95 2.58 18.69
N GLU A 87 -9.07 3.23 17.54
CA GLU A 87 -10.33 3.87 17.11
C GLU A 87 -11.49 2.88 17.02
N LEU A 88 -11.26 1.68 16.49
CA LEU A 88 -12.28 0.63 16.38
C LEU A 88 -12.73 0.11 17.75
N ILE A 89 -11.80 -0.03 18.72
CA ILE A 89 -12.12 -0.47 20.09
C ILE A 89 -12.88 0.62 20.86
N MET A 90 -12.56 1.90 20.64
CA MET A 90 -13.15 3.01 21.38
C MET A 90 -14.54 3.41 20.86
N ASN A 91 -14.86 3.12 19.59
CA ASN A 91 -16.16 3.43 18.98
C ASN A 91 -17.29 2.45 19.37
N ASN A 92 -17.29 1.92 20.59
CA ASN A 92 -18.36 1.03 21.07
C ASN A 92 -19.70 1.80 21.06
N GLY A 93 -20.57 1.43 20.12
CA GLY A 93 -21.90 2.02 20.01
C GLY A 93 -22.71 1.62 21.25
N SER A 94 -23.44 2.56 21.83
CA SER A 94 -24.24 2.37 23.03
C SER A 94 -25.40 1.37 22.86
N ASP A 95 -25.64 0.88 21.64
CA ASP A 95 -26.72 -0.03 21.30
C ASP A 95 -26.13 -1.29 20.67
N LYS A 96 -26.09 -2.39 21.44
CA LYS A 96 -25.39 -3.63 21.11
C LYS A 96 -26.12 -4.41 20.01
N ASN A 97 -25.91 -4.02 18.75
CA ASN A 97 -26.13 -4.93 17.63
C ASN A 97 -24.97 -5.94 17.58
N LEU A 98 -25.20 -7.15 18.10
CA LEU A 98 -24.20 -8.22 18.18
C LEU A 98 -23.58 -8.57 16.82
N VAL A 99 -24.31 -8.39 15.71
CA VAL A 99 -23.81 -8.65 14.36
C VAL A 99 -22.79 -7.60 13.94
N GLU A 100 -23.06 -6.32 14.23
CA GLU A 100 -22.12 -5.22 13.94
C GLU A 100 -20.89 -5.29 14.84
N GLU A 101 -21.06 -5.73 16.08
CA GLU A 101 -19.98 -6.00 17.03
C GLU A 101 -19.08 -7.14 16.54
N GLU A 102 -19.65 -8.25 16.06
CA GLU A 102 -18.89 -9.37 15.50
C GLU A 102 -18.07 -8.96 14.26
N LEU A 103 -18.69 -8.22 13.33
CA LEU A 103 -18.00 -7.72 12.14
C LEU A 103 -16.82 -6.81 12.51
N ARG A 104 -16.99 -5.96 13.53
CA ARG A 104 -15.94 -5.07 14.02
C ARG A 104 -14.79 -5.85 14.64
N LEU A 105 -15.09 -6.85 15.48
CA LEU A 105 -14.08 -7.71 16.10
C LEU A 105 -13.28 -8.48 15.03
N ARG A 106 -13.95 -8.95 13.97
CA ARG A 106 -13.28 -9.61 12.83
C ARG A 106 -12.29 -8.68 12.12
N VAL A 107 -12.65 -7.41 11.95
CA VAL A 107 -11.75 -6.41 11.36
C VAL A 107 -10.55 -6.16 12.29
N ILE A 108 -10.77 -6.06 13.60
CA ILE A 108 -9.69 -5.91 14.59
C ILE A 108 -8.73 -7.11 14.55
N ASP A 109 -9.27 -8.33 14.54
CA ASP A 109 -8.48 -9.58 14.45
C ASP A 109 -7.58 -9.61 13.20
N ASN A 110 -8.12 -9.18 12.05
CA ASN A 110 -7.33 -9.07 10.82
C ASN A 110 -6.18 -8.06 10.95
N TYR A 111 -6.41 -6.91 11.59
CA TYR A 111 -5.33 -5.93 11.84
C TYR A 111 -4.25 -6.47 12.77
N ILE A 112 -4.62 -7.23 13.81
CA ILE A 112 -3.66 -7.88 14.72
C ILE A 112 -2.81 -8.90 13.95
N LYS A 113 -3.42 -9.76 13.13
CA LYS A 113 -2.70 -10.72 12.28
C LYS A 113 -1.72 -10.05 11.31
N ILE A 114 -2.08 -8.89 10.76
CA ILE A 114 -1.18 -8.11 9.90
C ILE A 114 0.00 -7.58 10.72
N LEU A 115 -0.25 -7.05 11.92
CA LEU A 115 0.82 -6.58 12.82
C LEU A 115 1.78 -7.71 13.23
N GLU A 116 1.26 -8.90 13.53
CA GLU A 116 2.08 -10.07 13.84
C GLU A 116 2.97 -10.42 12.65
N LYS A 117 2.42 -10.48 11.43
CA LYS A 117 3.19 -10.74 10.20
C LYS A 117 4.27 -9.69 9.96
N ILE A 118 3.98 -8.42 10.22
CA ILE A 118 4.98 -7.34 10.13
C ILE A 118 6.10 -7.56 11.16
N LYS A 119 5.77 -7.99 12.39
CA LYS A 119 6.76 -8.30 13.42
C LYS A 119 7.69 -9.46 13.02
N TYR A 120 7.20 -10.44 12.25
CA TYR A 120 8.04 -11.53 11.72
C TYR A 120 8.92 -11.12 10.53
N LEU A 121 8.66 -9.97 9.91
CA LEU A 121 9.41 -9.45 8.76
C LEU A 121 10.58 -8.52 9.15
N ASN A 122 10.65 -8.12 10.42
CA ASN A 122 11.67 -7.22 10.97
C ASN A 122 12.67 -7.96 11.86
#